data_AF-A0A2J8X1Q6-F1
#
_entry.id   AF-A0A2J8X1Q6-F1
#
_cell.length_a   1.000
_cell.length_b   1.000
_cell.length_c   1.000
_cell.angle_alpha   90.00
_cell.angle_beta   90.00
_cell.angle_gamma   90.00
#
_symmetry.space_group_name_H-M   'P 1'
#
loop_
_entity.id
_entity.type
_entity.pdbx_description
1 polymer ?
#
loop_
_entity_poly.entity_id
_entity_poly.type
_entity_poly.pdbx_seq_one_letter_code
_entity_poly.pdbx_strand_id
1 'polypeptide(L)'
;MDADQEKDLQKFLKNVDEISNLIQEMNSDDPVVQQKAVLETEKRLLLMEEDQEEDECRTTLNKTMISPPQTAMKSAEEINSEAFLASVEKDAKERAKRRRENKVLADALKEKGNEAFAEGNYETAILCYTEGLEKLKDMKVLYTNRAQCDEKCTKAYFHMGKANLALKNYSVSRECYKKIL
;
A
#
# COMPACT_ATOMS: atom_id res chain seq x y z
N MET A 1 -31.95 -6.17 -22.75
CA MET A 1 -30.50 -6.43 -22.92
C MET A 1 -30.06 -5.47 -23.98
N ASP A 2 -29.20 -4.54 -23.59
CA ASP A 2 -28.89 -3.35 -24.37
C ASP A 2 -27.96 -3.73 -25.52
N ALA A 3 -28.38 -3.46 -26.76
CA ALA A 3 -27.69 -3.88 -27.98
C ALA A 3 -26.24 -3.37 -28.08
N ASP A 4 -25.89 -2.36 -27.29
CA ASP A 4 -24.53 -1.82 -27.23
C ASP A 4 -23.62 -2.68 -26.35
N GLN A 5 -24.13 -3.29 -25.28
CA GLN A 5 -23.35 -4.24 -24.46
C GLN A 5 -22.97 -5.51 -25.24
N GLU A 6 -23.84 -5.96 -26.15
CA GLU A 6 -23.56 -7.13 -26.97
C GLU A 6 -22.50 -6.85 -28.04
N LYS A 7 -22.49 -5.65 -28.63
CA LYS A 7 -21.45 -5.21 -29.57
C LYS A 7 -20.10 -5.06 -28.88
N ASP A 8 -20.08 -4.49 -27.68
CA ASP A 8 -18.85 -4.32 -26.90
C ASP A 8 -18.26 -5.67 -26.50
N LEU A 9 -19.11 -6.61 -26.08
CA LEU A 9 -18.68 -7.97 -25.79
C LEU A 9 -18.12 -8.68 -27.03
N GLN A 10 -18.75 -8.52 -28.20
CA GLN A 10 -18.24 -9.08 -29.44
C GLN A 10 -16.90 -8.47 -29.86
N LYS A 11 -16.73 -7.15 -29.69
CA LYS A 11 -15.46 -6.46 -29.94
C LYS A 11 -14.36 -6.97 -29.00
N PHE A 12 -14.68 -7.17 -27.72
CA PHE A 12 -13.76 -7.74 -26.74
C PHE A 12 -13.32 -9.15 -27.12
N LEU A 13 -14.26 -10.05 -27.42
CA LEU A 13 -13.95 -11.44 -27.78
C LEU A 13 -13.06 -11.51 -29.03
N LYS A 14 -13.36 -10.70 -30.04
CA LYS A 14 -12.54 -10.61 -31.25
C LYS A 14 -11.10 -10.16 -30.94
N ASN A 15 -10.95 -9.17 -30.07
CA ASN A 15 -9.62 -8.70 -29.66
C ASN A 15 -8.83 -9.77 -28.90
N VAL A 16 -9.49 -10.57 -28.04
CA VAL A 16 -8.86 -11.68 -27.31
C VAL A 16 -8.35 -12.74 -28.29
N ASP A 17 -9.16 -13.12 -29.28
CA ASP A 17 -8.77 -14.10 -30.30
C ASP A 17 -7.61 -13.60 -31.16
N GLU A 18 -7.64 -12.33 -31.59
CA GLU A 18 -6.55 -11.70 -32.34
C GLU A 18 -5.23 -11.72 -31.57
N ILE A 19 -5.26 -11.40 -30.27
CA ILE A 19 -4.07 -11.42 -29.40
C ILE A 19 -3.57 -12.85 -29.21
N SER A 20 -4.47 -13.82 -29.00
CA SER A 20 -4.11 -15.22 -28.82
C SER A 20 -3.41 -15.79 -30.06
N ASN A 21 -3.93 -15.47 -31.26
CA ASN A 21 -3.31 -15.89 -32.52
C ASN A 21 -1.93 -15.25 -32.70
N LEU A 22 -1.78 -13.97 -32.39
CA LEU A 22 -0.50 -13.27 -32.49
C LEU A 22 0.56 -13.88 -31.56
N ILE A 23 0.19 -14.23 -30.34
CA ILE A 23 1.07 -14.93 -29.38
C ILE A 23 1.46 -16.32 -29.90
N GLN A 24 0.53 -17.04 -30.53
CA GLN A 24 0.83 -18.34 -31.15
C GLN A 24 1.81 -18.20 -32.32
N GLU A 25 1.60 -17.22 -33.20
CA GLU A 25 2.49 -16.96 -34.33
C GLU A 25 3.88 -16.50 -33.90
N MET A 26 3.99 -15.71 -32.83
CA MET A 26 5.28 -15.34 -32.22
C MET A 26 6.04 -16.56 -31.66
N ASN A 27 5.32 -17.60 -31.25
CA ASN A 27 5.91 -18.85 -30.76
C ASN A 27 6.07 -19.92 -31.86
N SER A 28 5.85 -19.56 -33.13
CA SER A 28 6.09 -20.47 -34.26
C SER A 28 7.58 -20.74 -34.44
N ASP A 29 7.92 -21.98 -34.83
CA ASP A 29 9.28 -22.38 -35.18
C ASP A 29 9.73 -21.82 -36.55
N ASP A 30 8.80 -21.27 -37.35
CA ASP A 30 9.10 -20.60 -38.61
C ASP A 30 9.54 -19.14 -38.36
N PRO A 31 10.81 -18.79 -38.64
CA PRO A 31 11.35 -17.46 -38.38
C PRO A 31 10.66 -16.34 -39.17
N VAL A 32 10.06 -16.64 -40.33
CA VAL A 32 9.36 -15.65 -41.15
C VAL A 32 8.01 -15.30 -40.53
N VAL A 33 7.30 -16.33 -40.04
CA VAL A 33 6.00 -16.15 -39.34
C VAL A 33 6.23 -15.42 -38.02
N GLN A 34 7.25 -15.84 -37.25
CA GLN A 34 7.61 -15.19 -36.00
C GLN A 34 7.96 -13.71 -36.19
N GLN A 35 8.83 -13.37 -37.15
CA GLN A 35 9.22 -11.97 -37.39
C GLN A 35 8.04 -11.11 -37.84
N LYS A 36 7.16 -11.66 -38.68
CA LYS A 36 5.93 -10.97 -39.11
C LYS A 36 5.01 -10.70 -37.93
N ALA A 37 4.82 -11.66 -37.04
CA ALA A 37 4.00 -11.51 -35.83
C ALA A 37 4.59 -10.47 -34.86
N VAL A 38 5.93 -10.42 -34.71
CA VAL A 38 6.59 -9.37 -33.92
C VAL A 38 6.30 -7.97 -34.50
N LEU A 39 6.48 -7.79 -35.82
CA LEU A 39 6.20 -6.50 -36.48
C LEU A 39 4.73 -6.08 -36.35
N GLU A 40 3.81 -7.03 -36.46
CA GLU A 40 2.38 -6.77 -36.30
C GLU A 40 2.03 -6.38 -34.85
N THR A 41 2.69 -6.99 -33.87
CA THR A 41 2.59 -6.63 -32.45
C THR A 41 3.08 -5.21 -32.21
N GLU A 42 4.26 -4.84 -32.74
CA GLU A 42 4.81 -3.50 -32.62
C GLU A 42 3.89 -2.45 -33.24
N LYS A 43 3.35 -2.73 -34.44
CA LYS A 43 2.39 -1.85 -35.09
C LYS A 43 1.12 -1.67 -34.27
N ARG A 44 0.61 -2.73 -33.65
CA ARG A 44 -0.59 -2.65 -32.80
C ARG A 44 -0.34 -1.87 -31.52
N LEU A 45 0.84 -2.04 -30.90
CA LEU A 45 1.25 -1.25 -29.73
C LEU A 45 1.36 0.25 -30.05
N LEU A 46 1.88 0.61 -31.23
CA LEU A 46 1.92 1.99 -31.71
C LEU A 46 0.52 2.60 -31.88
N LEU A 47 -0.43 1.85 -32.44
CA LEU A 47 -1.80 2.34 -32.66
C LEU A 47 -2.58 2.53 -31.34
N MET A 48 -2.22 1.81 -30.28
CA MET A 48 -2.81 1.98 -28.95
C MET A 48 -2.34 3.28 -28.24
N GLU A 49 -1.32 3.98 -28.76
CA GLU A 49 -0.90 5.28 -28.22
C GLU A 49 -1.77 6.45 -28.74
N GLU A 50 -2.54 6.28 -29.83
CA GLU A 50 -3.33 7.36 -30.45
C GLU A 50 -4.81 7.40 -30.00
N ASP A 51 -5.42 6.27 -29.65
CA ASP A 51 -6.83 6.20 -29.20
C ASP A 51 -6.94 6.07 -27.67
N GLN A 52 -6.63 7.14 -26.94
CA GLN A 52 -7.13 7.33 -25.57
C GLN A 52 -8.56 7.90 -25.64
N GLU A 53 -9.55 7.07 -25.94
CA GLU A 53 -10.85 7.25 -25.28
C GLU A 53 -10.77 6.54 -23.92
N GLU A 54 -11.03 7.32 -22.88
CA GLU A 54 -10.88 6.99 -21.46
C GLU A 54 -11.69 5.75 -21.07
N ASP A 55 -11.15 4.55 -21.26
CA ASP A 55 -11.65 3.38 -20.58
C ASP A 55 -10.99 3.34 -19.19
N GLU A 56 -11.82 3.59 -18.17
CA GLU A 56 -11.46 3.83 -16.77
C GLU A 56 -10.85 2.58 -16.11
N CYS A 57 -9.64 2.22 -16.52
CA CYS A 57 -8.84 1.19 -15.87
C CYS A 57 -8.31 1.75 -14.54
N ARG A 58 -8.73 1.18 -13.41
CA ARG A 58 -8.35 1.52 -12.02
C ARG A 58 -6.86 1.38 -11.69
N THR A 59 -6.01 1.16 -12.68
CA THR A 59 -4.56 1.33 -12.55
C THR A 59 -4.08 2.30 -13.62
N THR A 60 -4.44 3.58 -13.47
CA THR A 60 -3.69 4.66 -14.09
C THR A 60 -2.27 4.62 -13.53
N LEU A 61 -1.40 3.84 -14.18
CA LEU A 61 0.03 4.00 -14.02
C LEU A 61 0.33 5.38 -14.60
N ASN A 62 0.37 6.39 -13.73
CA ASN A 62 0.94 7.68 -14.06
C ASN A 62 2.35 7.41 -14.57
N LYS A 63 2.53 7.46 -15.90
CA LYS A 63 3.85 7.39 -16.53
C LYS A 63 4.58 8.64 -16.06
N THR A 64 5.30 8.50 -14.95
CA THR A 64 6.10 9.58 -14.40
C THR A 64 7.17 9.83 -15.47
N MET A 65 7.05 10.93 -16.21
CA MET A 65 8.08 11.37 -17.14
C MET A 65 9.28 11.87 -16.32
N ILE A 66 10.06 10.92 -15.82
CA ILE A 66 11.34 11.21 -15.17
C ILE A 66 12.32 11.43 -16.32
N SER A 67 12.39 12.69 -16.81
CA SER A 67 13.35 13.28 -17.76
C SER A 67 12.68 13.88 -19.00
N PRO A 68 13.10 15.09 -19.46
CA PRO A 68 12.68 15.63 -20.76
C PRO A 68 13.13 14.71 -21.91
N PRO A 69 12.42 14.71 -23.06
CA PRO A 69 12.83 13.94 -24.23
C PRO A 69 14.17 14.47 -24.72
N GLN A 70 15.24 13.71 -24.49
CA GLN A 70 16.54 14.03 -25.06
C GLN A 70 16.51 13.70 -26.55
N THR A 71 16.79 14.72 -27.34
CA THR A 71 16.93 14.71 -28.79
C THR A 71 17.85 13.58 -29.24
N ALA A 72 17.45 12.87 -30.29
CA ALA A 72 18.24 11.83 -30.94
C ALA A 72 19.66 12.33 -31.30
N MET A 73 20.66 11.96 -30.49
CA MET A 73 22.08 12.02 -30.85
C MET A 73 22.84 10.79 -30.33
N LYS A 74 23.09 9.87 -31.26
CA LYS A 74 24.30 9.05 -31.44
C LYS A 74 25.14 8.71 -30.19
N SER A 75 24.94 7.52 -29.67
CA SER A 75 26.01 6.53 -29.45
C SER A 75 25.34 5.17 -29.30
N ALA A 76 25.64 4.25 -30.20
CA ALA A 76 25.34 2.84 -30.04
C ALA A 76 26.34 2.23 -29.03
N GLU A 77 26.37 2.76 -27.81
CA GLU A 77 26.85 1.98 -26.68
C GLU A 77 25.69 1.09 -26.30
N GLU A 78 25.84 -0.21 -26.61
CA GLU A 78 25.01 -1.27 -26.07
C GLU A 78 24.70 -0.96 -24.61
N ILE A 79 23.47 -0.55 -24.32
CA ILE A 79 22.98 -0.47 -22.95
C ILE A 79 23.15 -1.91 -22.44
N ASN A 80 24.15 -2.12 -21.58
CA ASN A 80 24.49 -3.44 -21.08
C ASN A 80 23.27 -3.96 -20.28
N SER A 81 22.42 -4.72 -20.97
CA SER A 81 21.15 -5.23 -20.48
C SER A 81 21.35 -6.06 -19.20
N GLU A 82 22.46 -6.79 -19.14
CA GLU A 82 22.87 -7.56 -17.97
C GLU A 82 23.16 -6.65 -16.77
N ALA A 83 23.86 -5.53 -16.95
CA ALA A 83 24.09 -4.56 -15.89
C ALA A 83 22.79 -3.93 -15.37
N PHE A 84 21.84 -3.65 -16.26
CA PHE A 84 20.51 -3.15 -15.87
C PHE A 84 19.73 -4.20 -15.08
N LEU A 85 19.62 -5.43 -15.58
CA LEU A 85 18.95 -6.54 -14.90
C LEU A 85 19.57 -6.82 -13.53
N ALA A 86 20.90 -6.80 -13.41
CA ALA A 86 21.61 -6.97 -12.14
C ALA A 86 21.28 -5.84 -11.14
N SER A 87 21.15 -4.59 -11.62
CA SER A 87 20.75 -3.46 -10.77
C SER A 87 19.31 -3.59 -10.25
N VAL A 88 18.39 -4.02 -11.10
CA VAL A 88 16.98 -4.26 -10.75
C VAL A 88 16.86 -5.41 -9.77
N GLU A 89 17.59 -6.51 -10.00
CA GLU A 89 17.62 -7.65 -9.09
C GLU A 89 18.16 -7.24 -7.70
N LYS A 90 19.23 -6.44 -7.67
CA LYS A 90 19.79 -5.91 -6.42
C LYS A 90 18.77 -5.06 -5.65
N ASP A 91 18.10 -4.12 -6.32
CA ASP A 91 17.07 -3.29 -5.70
C ASP A 91 15.85 -4.12 -5.25
N ALA A 92 15.44 -5.12 -6.03
CA ALA A 92 14.37 -6.05 -5.63
C ALA A 92 14.74 -6.84 -4.36
N LYS A 93 15.98 -7.35 -4.28
CA LYS A 93 16.50 -8.02 -3.09
C LYS A 93 16.55 -7.09 -1.88
N GLU A 94 16.99 -5.84 -2.06
CA GLU A 94 17.04 -4.85 -0.98
C GLU A 94 15.64 -4.47 -0.48
N ARG A 95 14.69 -4.22 -1.38
CA ARG A 95 13.29 -3.97 -1.02
C ARG A 95 12.66 -5.15 -0.28
N ALA A 96 12.93 -6.38 -0.72
CA ALA A 96 12.46 -7.57 -0.03
C ALA A 96 13.06 -7.69 1.38
N LYS A 97 14.37 -7.44 1.52
CA LYS A 97 15.07 -7.42 2.82
C LYS A 97 14.46 -6.38 3.76
N ARG A 98 14.30 -5.14 3.31
CA ARG A 98 13.71 -4.04 4.10
C ARG A 98 12.30 -4.36 4.57
N ARG A 99 11.46 -4.99 3.73
CA ARG A 99 10.10 -5.42 4.12
C ARG A 99 10.14 -6.48 5.22
N ARG A 100 11.06 -7.44 5.14
CA ARG A 100 11.24 -8.46 6.18
C ARG A 100 11.69 -7.84 7.50
N GLU A 101 12.69 -6.96 7.45
CA GLU A 101 13.21 -6.25 8.64
C GLU A 101 12.14 -5.38 9.30
N ASN A 102 11.41 -4.58 8.52
CA ASN A 102 10.32 -3.76 9.03
C ASN A 102 9.21 -4.60 9.66
N LYS A 103 8.89 -5.76 9.07
CA LYS A 103 7.90 -6.68 9.63
C LYS A 103 8.35 -7.22 10.99
N VAL A 104 9.59 -7.70 11.10
CA VAL A 104 10.15 -8.20 12.37
C VAL A 104 10.15 -7.10 13.43
N LEU A 105 10.52 -5.87 13.05
CA LEU A 105 10.54 -4.74 13.98
C LEU A 105 9.11 -4.36 14.43
N ALA A 106 8.14 -4.36 13.52
CA ALA A 106 6.74 -4.11 13.86
C ALA A 106 6.17 -5.20 14.80
N ASP A 107 6.51 -6.47 14.56
CA ASP A 107 6.12 -7.57 15.43
C ASP A 107 6.73 -7.44 16.83
N ALA A 108 8.01 -7.06 16.94
CA ALA A 108 8.66 -6.81 18.23
C ALA A 108 8.00 -5.64 18.99
N LEU A 109 7.68 -4.55 18.30
CA LEU A 109 6.98 -3.40 18.89
C LEU A 109 5.55 -3.75 19.33
N LYS A 110 4.87 -4.61 18.57
CA LYS A 110 3.56 -5.15 18.96
C LYS A 110 3.67 -5.92 20.28
N GLU A 111 4.63 -6.83 20.41
CA GLU A 111 4.79 -7.61 21.65
C GLU A 111 5.14 -6.71 22.85
N LYS A 112 6.06 -5.75 22.67
CA LYS A 112 6.38 -4.77 23.72
C LYS A 112 5.16 -3.93 24.12
N GLY A 113 4.32 -3.55 23.16
CA GLY A 113 3.05 -2.87 23.43
C GLY A 113 2.06 -3.75 24.18
N ASN A 114 2.01 -5.05 23.86
CA ASN A 114 1.17 -6.02 24.57
C ASN A 114 1.62 -6.20 26.03
N GLU A 115 2.94 -6.24 26.28
CA GLU A 115 3.51 -6.28 27.63
C GLU A 115 3.10 -5.04 28.43
N ALA A 116 3.33 -3.83 27.90
CA ALA A 116 2.92 -2.58 28.54
C ALA A 116 1.40 -2.52 28.78
N PHE A 117 0.60 -3.07 27.87
CA PHE A 117 -0.84 -3.16 28.03
C PHE A 117 -1.25 -4.09 29.17
N ALA A 118 -0.56 -5.22 29.33
CA ALA A 118 -0.79 -6.16 30.42
C ALA A 118 -0.44 -5.56 31.78
N GLU A 119 0.59 -4.71 31.84
CA GLU A 119 0.96 -3.94 33.03
C GLU A 119 -0.03 -2.80 33.35
N GLY A 120 -0.93 -2.46 32.43
CA GLY A 120 -1.85 -1.32 32.56
C GLY A 120 -1.23 0.02 32.17
N ASN A 121 0.00 0.03 31.65
CA ASN A 121 0.72 1.20 31.16
C ASN A 121 0.26 1.56 29.73
N TYR A 122 -0.99 2.00 29.61
CA TYR A 122 -1.65 2.23 28.32
C TYR A 122 -0.98 3.31 27.46
N GLU A 123 -0.42 4.36 28.06
CA GLU A 123 0.30 5.42 27.33
C GLU A 123 1.55 4.86 26.62
N THR A 124 2.33 4.03 27.31
CA THR A 124 3.49 3.35 26.74
C THR A 124 3.08 2.35 25.65
N ALA A 125 1.98 1.63 25.85
CA ALA A 125 1.43 0.72 24.85
C ALA A 125 1.04 1.47 23.56
N ILE A 126 0.36 2.63 23.67
CA ILE A 126 -0.02 3.48 22.53
C ILE A 126 1.20 3.92 21.73
N LEU A 127 2.27 4.33 22.42
CA LEU A 127 3.53 4.72 21.78
C LEU A 127 4.15 3.55 21.02
N CYS A 128 4.27 2.38 21.65
CA CYS A 128 4.82 1.18 20.99
C CYS A 128 4.01 0.77 19.76
N TYR A 129 2.67 0.79 19.84
CA TYR A 129 1.82 0.47 18.68
C TYR A 129 1.91 1.50 17.57
N THR A 130 2.08 2.79 17.91
CA THR A 130 2.26 3.87 16.93
C THR A 130 3.59 3.73 16.20
N GLU A 131 4.68 3.48 16.93
CA GLU A 131 5.98 3.19 16.33
C GLU A 131 5.94 1.94 15.44
N GLY A 132 5.20 0.90 15.85
CA GLY A 132 5.00 -0.30 15.04
C GLY A 132 4.32 0.00 13.70
N LEU A 133 3.32 0.89 13.70
CA LEU A 133 2.61 1.32 12.50
C LEU A 133 3.49 2.16 11.57
N GLU A 134 4.48 2.90 12.09
CA GLU A 134 5.47 3.59 11.26
C GLU A 134 6.33 2.61 10.46
N LYS A 135 6.61 1.42 11.01
CA LYS A 135 7.37 0.37 10.32
C LYS A 135 6.49 -0.41 9.34
N LEU A 136 5.26 -0.73 9.73
CA LEU A 136 4.32 -1.49 8.91
C LEU A 136 2.89 -0.94 9.03
N LYS A 137 2.53 -0.04 8.11
CA LYS A 137 1.21 0.63 8.09
C LYS A 137 0.04 -0.33 7.84
N ASP A 138 0.26 -1.44 7.15
CA ASP A 138 -0.81 -2.38 6.80
C ASP A 138 -1.19 -3.33 7.96
N MET A 139 -0.55 -3.19 9.12
CA MET A 139 -0.75 -4.07 10.27
C MET A 139 -1.99 -3.69 11.08
N LYS A 140 -3.16 -4.16 10.62
CA LYS A 140 -4.49 -3.85 11.22
C LYS A 140 -4.56 -4.05 12.74
N VAL A 141 -3.90 -5.08 13.26
CA VAL A 141 -3.90 -5.42 14.71
C VAL A 141 -3.35 -4.27 15.56
N LEU A 142 -2.37 -3.52 15.08
CA LEU A 142 -1.82 -2.39 15.83
C LEU A 142 -2.83 -1.25 15.99
N TYR A 143 -3.65 -0.99 14.98
CA TYR A 143 -4.72 0.00 15.07
C TYR A 143 -5.77 -0.38 16.10
N THR A 144 -6.22 -1.64 16.11
CA THR A 144 -7.22 -2.10 17.06
C THR A 144 -6.68 -2.08 18.49
N ASN A 145 -5.45 -2.52 18.69
CA ASN A 145 -4.83 -2.53 20.02
C ASN A 145 -4.61 -1.10 20.54
N ARG A 146 -4.18 -0.17 19.67
CA ARG A 146 -4.04 1.24 20.03
C ARG A 146 -5.38 1.87 20.43
N ALA A 147 -6.43 1.66 19.64
CA ALA A 147 -7.77 2.16 19.94
C ALA A 147 -8.31 1.63 21.29
N GLN A 148 -8.03 0.36 21.59
CA GLN A 148 -8.39 -0.24 22.88
C GLN A 148 -7.65 0.42 24.06
N CYS A 149 -6.39 0.82 23.88
CA CYS A 149 -5.65 1.57 24.88
C CYS A 149 -6.26 2.96 25.10
N ASP A 150 -6.58 3.68 24.02
CA ASP A 150 -7.18 5.02 24.10
C ASP A 150 -8.52 4.99 24.86
N GLU A 151 -9.35 3.97 24.61
CA GLU A 151 -10.60 3.76 25.34
C GLU A 151 -10.36 3.56 26.84
N LYS A 152 -9.38 2.72 27.20
CA LYS A 152 -9.02 2.46 28.59
C LYS A 152 -8.46 3.70 29.29
N CYS A 153 -7.57 4.45 28.64
CA CYS A 153 -7.06 5.73 29.13
C CYS A 153 -8.21 6.70 29.43
N THR A 154 -9.10 6.88 28.46
CA THR A 154 -10.24 7.81 28.58
C THR A 154 -11.13 7.44 29.78
N LYS A 155 -11.43 6.16 29.95
CA LYS A 155 -12.19 5.67 31.12
C LYS A 155 -11.46 5.97 32.42
N ALA A 156 -10.15 5.70 32.50
CA ALA A 156 -9.36 5.97 33.70
C ALA A 156 -9.38 7.47 34.08
N TYR A 157 -9.16 8.36 33.11
CA TYR A 157 -9.24 9.81 33.32
C TYR A 157 -10.61 10.26 33.79
N PHE A 158 -11.68 9.71 33.20
CA PHE A 158 -13.05 10.01 33.63
C PHE A 158 -13.31 9.60 35.08
N HIS A 159 -12.91 8.38 35.47
CA HIS A 159 -13.06 7.90 36.84
C HIS A 159 -12.23 8.72 37.84
N MET A 160 -11.00 9.07 37.47
CA MET A 160 -10.14 9.94 38.28
C MET A 160 -10.79 11.31 38.51
N GLY A 161 -11.38 11.92 37.47
CA GLY A 161 -12.12 13.18 37.58
C GLY A 161 -13.30 13.09 38.56
N LYS A 162 -14.09 12.01 38.48
CA LYS A 162 -15.21 11.77 39.42
C LYS A 162 -14.73 11.61 40.87
N ALA A 163 -13.64 10.88 41.09
CA ALA A 163 -13.07 10.68 42.41
C ALA A 163 -12.58 12.01 43.02
N ASN A 164 -11.90 12.85 42.23
CA ASN A 164 -11.43 14.16 42.66
C ASN A 164 -12.60 15.09 43.04
N LEU A 165 -13.68 15.09 42.26
CA LEU A 165 -14.88 15.87 42.57
C LEU A 165 -15.53 15.40 43.88
N ALA A 166 -15.65 14.08 44.07
CA ALA A 166 -16.20 13.51 45.30
C ALA A 166 -15.36 13.88 46.54
N LEU A 167 -14.02 13.83 46.43
CA LEU A 167 -13.11 14.24 47.51
C LEU A 167 -13.27 15.71 47.89
N LYS A 168 -13.43 16.60 46.89
CA LYS A 168 -13.68 18.02 47.13
C LYS A 168 -15.02 18.26 47.84
N ASN A 169 -16.08 17.58 47.42
CA ASN A 169 -17.39 17.70 48.08
C ASN A 169 -17.30 17.19 49.52
N TYR A 170 -16.61 16.08 49.76
CA TYR A 170 -16.37 15.54 51.09
C TYR A 170 -15.61 16.54 51.99
N SER A 171 -14.56 17.18 51.48
CA SER A 171 -13.79 18.16 52.26
C SER A 171 -14.65 19.37 52.65
N VAL A 172 -15.46 19.88 51.72
CA VAL A 172 -16.38 21.00 51.96
C VAL A 172 -17.44 20.62 53.01
N SER A 173 -18.09 19.47 52.86
CA SER A 173 -19.06 18.99 53.86
C SER A 173 -18.43 18.87 55.25
N ARG A 174 -17.22 18.33 55.35
CA ARG A 174 -16.48 18.19 56.62
C ARG A 174 -16.20 19.55 57.27
N GLU A 175 -15.84 20.58 56.51
CA GLU A 175 -15.66 21.94 57.03
C GLU A 175 -16.97 22.54 57.55
N CYS A 176 -18.09 22.35 56.83
CA CYS A 176 -19.39 22.81 57.30
C CYS A 176 -19.76 22.18 58.64
N TYR A 177 -19.57 20.86 58.81
CA TYR A 177 -19.83 20.18 60.08
C TYR A 177 -18.97 20.70 61.23
N LYS A 178 -17.68 21.00 60.98
CA LYS A 178 -16.79 21.56 62.01
C LYS A 178 -17.19 22.96 62.49
N LYS A 179 -17.94 23.73 61.69
CA LYS A 179 -18.43 25.06 62.08
C LYS A 179 -19.68 25.00 62.97
N ILE A 180 -20.36 23.86 62.99
CA ILE A 180 -21.59 23.64 63.77
C ILE A 180 -21.26 23.14 65.19
N LEU A 181 -20.14 22.43 65.35
CA LEU A 181 -19.60 21.96 66.64
C LEU A 181 -18.77 23.05 67.33
#